data_AF-A0A1B7N1I1-F1
#
_entry.id   AF-A0A1B7N1I1-F1
#
_cell.length_a   1.000
_cell.length_b   1.000
_cell.length_c   1.000
_cell.angle_alpha   90.00
_cell.angle_beta   90.00
_cell.angle_gamma   90.00
#
_symmetry.space_group_name_H-M   'P 1'
#
loop_
_entity.id
_entity.type
_entity.pdbx_description
1 polymer ?
#
loop_
_entity_poly.entity_id
_entity_poly.type
_entity_poly.pdbx_seq_one_letter_code
_entity_poly.pdbx_strand_id
1 'polypeptide(L)'
;PLFQTPQPPLASICPQRWPGIDAESTKVLLKLLEDNHCRWHIFFNYKRFHNHAAHHLLAIWAMGASANIILSAYETHCQYQRPAFDSPSNITRHNFNEYLGDERFYSAYMDFFACELGKKGFARTLGEYIFAPSANYIAEPHPEKTAHPEMLARFFAGLFHPLIHTGYGAEFGLLGLSAEGLAMTAVHSAKGHHLLLPSYFSSPMKPGTLHALSILALVAKDEQFERIKSIDETDVWTSAASHDEALRAYAEMWAFNVANEEDIAEAVEELAWLNAIIYGVGGMSGTKDDKKAFKADFFLMHLVTSSIFLSSLVTSLYQNSRAQALLLRSYFAVSLANYVDRGCPDIDIAKFYSDTSLFLPSSGQDVIPGPQPSPFKHTLPDSESAEAQTPNPWLSVIQTTLVHPNEHLCKTQRTLAHFASLYGLRGQGCKLGDAERSIGLGELDGTLFLRVAMLTAHRLGWMREGESEEEWDREGFY
;
A
#
# COMPACT_ATOMS: atom_id res chain seq x y z
N PRO A 1 13.29 -19.22 -14.12
CA PRO A 1 14.14 -18.10 -13.66
C PRO A 1 13.35 -17.29 -12.63
N LEU A 2 13.95 -16.88 -11.51
CA LEU A 2 13.23 -16.14 -10.45
C LEU A 2 12.91 -14.70 -10.87
N PHE A 3 13.80 -14.10 -11.67
CA PHE A 3 13.65 -12.77 -12.25
C PHE A 3 13.60 -12.90 -13.76
N GLN A 4 12.50 -12.40 -14.35
CA GLN A 4 12.23 -12.42 -15.78
C GLN A 4 11.60 -11.11 -16.18
N THR A 5 11.53 -10.81 -17.47
CA THR A 5 10.84 -9.60 -17.96
C THR A 5 9.46 -9.46 -17.32
N PRO A 6 9.15 -8.32 -16.68
CA PRO A 6 7.89 -8.15 -15.99
C PRO A 6 6.66 -8.32 -16.91
N GLN A 7 5.73 -9.17 -16.50
CA GLN A 7 4.53 -9.57 -17.27
C GLN A 7 3.49 -8.46 -17.33
N PRO A 8 2.65 -8.37 -18.39
CA PRO A 8 1.61 -7.35 -18.47
C PRO A 8 0.58 -7.49 -17.32
N PRO A 9 -0.17 -6.43 -17.01
CA PRO A 9 -1.20 -6.46 -15.97
C PRO A 9 -2.23 -7.57 -16.20
N LEU A 10 -2.68 -8.22 -15.12
CA LEU A 10 -3.58 -9.39 -15.18
C LEU A 10 -5.02 -9.05 -15.56
N ALA A 11 -5.46 -7.82 -15.27
CA ALA A 11 -6.81 -7.32 -15.56
C ALA A 11 -6.77 -5.80 -15.77
N SER A 12 -7.85 -5.22 -16.30
CA SER A 12 -7.97 -3.77 -16.52
C SER A 12 -7.89 -2.95 -15.23
N ILE A 13 -8.35 -3.50 -14.10
CA ILE A 13 -8.27 -2.87 -12.78
C ILE A 13 -6.87 -2.98 -12.14
N CYS A 14 -5.96 -3.77 -12.71
CA CYS A 14 -4.58 -3.89 -12.24
C CYS A 14 -3.74 -2.66 -12.67
N PRO A 15 -2.66 -2.35 -11.92
CA PRO A 15 -1.78 -1.21 -12.21
C PRO A 15 -1.27 -1.20 -13.65
N GLN A 16 -1.49 -0.08 -14.34
CA GLN A 16 -0.99 0.11 -15.70
C GLN A 16 0.42 0.73 -15.69
N ARG A 17 1.15 0.57 -16.80
CA ARG A 17 2.50 1.10 -16.97
C ARG A 17 2.49 2.39 -17.76
N TRP A 18 3.35 3.33 -17.38
CA TRP A 18 3.56 4.56 -18.13
C TRP A 18 4.49 4.31 -19.33
N PRO A 19 4.34 5.08 -20.42
CA PRO A 19 5.34 5.10 -21.50
C PRO A 19 6.72 5.52 -20.97
N GLY A 20 7.79 4.99 -21.57
CA GLY A 20 9.19 5.29 -21.19
C GLY A 20 10.01 4.05 -20.87
N ILE A 21 9.36 2.91 -20.59
CA ILE A 21 10.03 1.62 -20.43
C ILE A 21 10.67 1.17 -21.74
N ASP A 22 11.93 0.75 -21.70
CA ASP A 22 12.65 0.21 -22.84
C ASP A 22 13.48 -1.05 -22.47
N ALA A 23 14.18 -1.60 -23.46
CA ALA A 23 14.98 -2.81 -23.28
C ALA A 23 16.18 -2.60 -22.35
N GLU A 24 16.75 -1.40 -22.31
CA GLU A 24 17.91 -1.09 -21.48
C GLU A 24 17.51 -0.94 -20.01
N SER A 25 16.45 -0.16 -19.73
CA SER A 25 15.93 0.02 -18.38
C SER A 25 15.44 -1.30 -17.78
N THR A 26 14.81 -2.15 -18.60
CA THR A 26 14.39 -3.49 -18.18
C THR A 26 15.58 -4.41 -17.90
N LYS A 27 16.62 -4.39 -18.73
CA LYS A 27 17.84 -5.19 -18.50
C LYS A 27 18.54 -4.77 -17.19
N VAL A 28 18.64 -3.47 -16.94
CA VAL A 28 19.23 -2.96 -15.70
C VAL A 28 18.38 -3.33 -14.49
N LEU A 29 17.06 -3.14 -14.55
CA LEU A 29 16.13 -3.57 -13.50
C LEU A 29 16.37 -5.02 -13.10
N LEU A 30 16.37 -5.95 -14.08
CA LEU A 30 16.51 -7.38 -13.80
C LEU A 30 17.86 -7.70 -13.14
N LYS A 31 18.95 -7.09 -13.61
CA LYS A 31 20.27 -7.25 -13.01
C LYS A 31 20.29 -6.79 -11.55
N LEU A 32 19.66 -5.65 -11.25
CA LEU A 32 19.68 -5.07 -9.91
C LEU A 32 18.74 -5.79 -8.94
N LEU A 33 17.61 -6.33 -9.43
CA LEU A 33 16.74 -7.20 -8.63
C LEU A 33 17.46 -8.49 -8.26
N GLU A 34 18.19 -9.11 -9.19
CA GLU A 34 18.99 -10.31 -8.92
C GLU A 34 20.15 -10.02 -7.95
N ASP A 35 20.86 -8.89 -8.13
CA ASP A 35 21.90 -8.47 -7.19
C ASP A 35 21.33 -8.21 -5.78
N ASN A 36 20.17 -7.56 -5.67
CA ASN A 36 19.47 -7.37 -4.40
C ASN A 36 19.10 -8.68 -3.72
N HIS A 37 18.51 -9.61 -4.49
CA HIS A 37 18.08 -10.93 -4.03
C HIS A 37 19.24 -11.74 -3.43
N CYS A 38 20.41 -11.70 -4.05
CA CYS A 38 21.57 -12.47 -3.60
C CYS A 38 22.36 -11.78 -2.49
N ARG A 39 22.50 -10.45 -2.54
CA ARG A 39 23.47 -9.73 -1.70
C ARG A 39 22.88 -9.26 -0.38
N TRP A 40 21.60 -8.90 -0.34
CA TRP A 40 21.00 -8.19 0.79
C TRP A 40 19.94 -9.00 1.50
N HIS A 41 19.88 -8.85 2.82
CA HIS A 41 18.81 -9.40 3.63
C HIS A 41 17.52 -8.61 3.40
N ILE A 42 16.36 -9.24 3.66
CA ILE A 42 15.04 -8.57 3.54
C ILE A 42 14.82 -7.46 4.57
N PHE A 43 15.64 -7.45 5.61
CA PHE A 43 15.70 -6.40 6.62
C PHE A 43 17.06 -5.71 6.55
N PHE A 44 17.09 -4.39 6.41
CA PHE A 44 18.34 -3.64 6.33
C PHE A 44 18.99 -3.40 7.69
N ASN A 45 18.30 -3.69 8.80
CA ASN A 45 18.85 -3.56 10.15
C ASN A 45 18.29 -4.65 11.11
N TYR A 46 18.80 -4.67 12.34
CA TYR A 46 18.36 -5.59 13.40
C TYR A 46 17.08 -5.14 14.13
N LYS A 47 16.55 -3.96 13.80
CA LYS A 47 15.20 -3.52 14.19
C LYS A 47 14.12 -4.06 13.22
N ARG A 48 14.52 -4.88 12.24
CA ARG A 48 13.64 -5.47 11.21
C ARG A 48 12.95 -4.45 10.30
N PHE A 49 13.62 -3.34 10.01
CA PHE A 49 13.15 -2.43 8.95
C PHE A 49 13.44 -3.03 7.58
N HIS A 50 12.47 -2.91 6.68
CA HIS A 50 12.41 -3.67 5.42
C HIS A 50 13.32 -3.10 4.35
N ASN A 51 13.95 -3.98 3.57
CA ASN A 51 14.66 -3.61 2.36
C ASN A 51 13.65 -3.17 1.28
N HIS A 52 13.70 -1.89 0.92
CA HIS A 52 12.81 -1.27 -0.07
C HIS A 52 13.37 -1.21 -1.49
N ALA A 53 14.59 -1.71 -1.74
CA ALA A 53 15.25 -1.55 -3.03
C ALA A 53 14.36 -2.05 -4.19
N ALA A 54 13.87 -3.29 -4.12
CA ALA A 54 12.99 -3.84 -5.13
C ALA A 54 11.70 -3.01 -5.33
N HIS A 55 11.15 -2.44 -4.24
CA HIS A 55 9.94 -1.62 -4.31
C HIS A 55 10.21 -0.32 -5.05
N HIS A 56 11.30 0.37 -4.73
CA HIS A 56 11.70 1.61 -5.40
C HIS A 56 11.90 1.32 -6.89
N LEU A 57 12.76 0.35 -7.23
CA LEU A 57 13.13 0.05 -8.62
C LEU A 57 11.93 -0.30 -9.51
N LEU A 58 11.02 -1.15 -9.01
CA LEU A 58 9.82 -1.53 -9.77
C LEU A 58 8.82 -0.38 -9.89
N ALA A 59 8.65 0.44 -8.85
CA ALA A 59 7.75 1.58 -8.91
C ALA A 59 8.19 2.59 -9.97
N ILE A 60 9.46 3.00 -9.96
CA ILE A 60 9.98 3.98 -10.94
C ILE A 60 10.09 3.37 -12.34
N TRP A 61 10.43 2.08 -12.47
CA TRP A 61 10.40 1.39 -13.76
C TRP A 61 8.99 1.37 -14.35
N ALA A 62 7.96 1.07 -13.55
CA ALA A 62 6.56 1.09 -14.00
C ALA A 62 6.07 2.50 -14.40
N MET A 63 6.73 3.54 -13.89
CA MET A 63 6.50 4.94 -14.27
C MET A 63 7.40 5.42 -15.44
N GLY A 64 8.19 4.54 -16.04
CA GLY A 64 8.99 4.83 -17.23
C GLY A 64 10.40 5.36 -16.95
N ALA A 65 10.98 5.09 -15.78
CA ALA A 65 12.36 5.46 -15.46
C ALA A 65 13.37 4.84 -16.45
N SER A 66 14.40 5.63 -16.80
CA SER A 66 15.53 5.16 -17.59
C SER A 66 16.46 4.24 -16.78
N ALA A 67 17.33 3.50 -17.48
CA ALA A 67 18.33 2.65 -16.86
C ALA A 67 19.20 3.38 -15.82
N ASN A 68 19.61 4.62 -16.12
CA ASN A 68 20.43 5.43 -15.21
C ASN A 68 19.69 5.83 -13.94
N ILE A 69 18.41 6.22 -14.04
CA ILE A 69 17.61 6.57 -12.85
C ILE A 69 17.44 5.34 -11.96
N ILE A 70 17.12 4.18 -12.55
CA ILE A 70 16.98 2.91 -11.82
C ILE A 70 18.29 2.53 -11.11
N LEU A 71 19.42 2.66 -11.80
CA LEU A 71 20.74 2.40 -11.21
C LEU A 71 21.02 3.35 -10.03
N SER A 72 20.85 4.66 -10.23
CA SER A 72 21.09 5.66 -9.19
C SER A 72 20.21 5.42 -7.96
N ALA A 73 18.94 5.06 -8.15
CA ALA A 73 18.06 4.70 -7.05
C ALA A 73 18.60 3.48 -6.28
N TYR A 74 19.06 2.43 -6.97
CA TYR A 74 19.63 1.27 -6.29
C TYR A 74 20.90 1.59 -5.49
N GLU A 75 21.74 2.50 -5.99
CA GLU A 75 22.96 2.94 -5.31
C GLU A 75 22.68 3.64 -3.98
N THR A 76 21.55 4.35 -3.84
CA THR A 76 21.17 4.93 -2.53
C THR A 76 20.83 3.84 -1.52
N HIS A 77 20.16 2.77 -1.94
CA HIS A 77 19.84 1.62 -1.09
C HIS A 77 21.09 0.89 -0.61
N CYS A 78 22.06 0.65 -1.48
CA CYS A 78 23.27 -0.12 -1.18
C CYS A 78 24.09 0.42 0.01
N GLN A 79 23.91 1.68 0.40
CA GLN A 79 24.70 2.35 1.43
C GLN A 79 24.37 1.88 2.85
N TYR A 80 23.18 1.30 3.06
CA TYR A 80 22.68 0.97 4.40
C TYR A 80 22.13 -0.45 4.53
N GLN A 81 22.10 -1.24 3.43
CA GLN A 81 21.60 -2.61 3.47
C GLN A 81 22.46 -3.52 4.35
N ARG A 82 21.78 -4.47 4.99
CA ARG A 82 22.43 -5.58 5.71
C ARG A 82 22.70 -6.73 4.74
N PRO A 83 23.92 -7.29 4.71
CA PRO A 83 24.22 -8.48 3.90
C PRO A 83 23.30 -9.66 4.22
N ALA A 84 22.94 -10.42 3.19
CA ALA A 84 22.31 -11.73 3.35
C ALA A 84 23.27 -12.70 4.05
N PHE A 85 22.71 -13.70 4.72
CA PHE A 85 23.47 -14.74 5.44
C PHE A 85 22.75 -16.09 5.37
N ASP A 86 23.52 -17.15 5.59
CA ASP A 86 23.02 -18.53 5.55
C ASP A 86 22.12 -18.81 6.76
N SER A 87 21.00 -19.49 6.50
CA SER A 87 20.10 -19.96 7.55
C SER A 87 20.75 -21.04 8.42
N PRO A 88 20.45 -21.11 9.73
CA PRO A 88 20.94 -22.17 10.60
C PRO A 88 20.59 -23.59 10.14
N SER A 89 19.45 -23.76 9.48
CA SER A 89 19.05 -25.02 8.83
C SER A 89 17.98 -24.80 7.76
N ASN A 90 17.63 -25.86 7.02
CA ASN A 90 16.66 -25.79 5.93
C ASN A 90 15.21 -25.85 6.44
N ILE A 91 14.32 -25.17 5.72
CA ILE A 91 12.86 -25.29 5.89
C ILE A 91 12.32 -26.34 4.91
N THR A 92 11.45 -27.19 5.43
CA THR A 92 10.73 -28.25 4.73
C THR A 92 9.26 -28.19 5.15
N ARG A 93 8.40 -28.99 4.50
CA ARG A 93 6.99 -29.10 4.91
C ARG A 93 6.81 -29.59 6.35
N HIS A 94 7.73 -30.40 6.87
CA HIS A 94 7.61 -31.04 8.19
C HIS A 94 7.92 -30.07 9.33
N ASN A 95 8.87 -29.15 9.11
CA ASN A 95 9.32 -28.17 10.09
C ASN A 95 8.89 -26.73 9.76
N PHE A 96 8.00 -26.53 8.76
CA PHE A 96 7.59 -25.21 8.30
C PHE A 96 7.12 -24.28 9.43
N ASN A 97 6.38 -24.81 10.41
CA ASN A 97 5.85 -24.03 11.53
C ASN A 97 6.83 -23.84 12.70
N GLU A 98 8.01 -24.45 12.68
CA GLU A 98 8.90 -24.48 13.86
C GLU A 98 9.66 -23.18 14.10
N TYR A 99 9.92 -22.40 13.05
CA TYR A 99 10.81 -21.23 13.09
C TYR A 99 10.11 -19.93 12.67
N LEU A 100 8.77 -19.91 12.69
CA LEU A 100 8.00 -18.72 12.34
C LEU A 100 8.31 -17.55 13.29
N GLY A 101 8.58 -16.37 12.72
CA GLY A 101 8.97 -15.16 13.46
C GLY A 101 10.48 -14.99 13.68
N ASP A 102 11.30 -15.97 13.27
CA ASP A 102 12.75 -15.93 13.41
C ASP A 102 13.42 -15.53 12.09
N GLU A 103 13.91 -14.29 12.02
CA GLU A 103 14.59 -13.75 10.83
C GLU A 103 15.81 -14.56 10.40
N ARG A 104 16.43 -15.33 11.30
CA ARG A 104 17.60 -16.15 10.96
C ARG A 104 17.28 -17.21 9.91
N PHE A 105 16.00 -17.60 9.81
CA PHE A 105 15.51 -18.59 8.85
C PHE A 105 14.98 -17.98 7.56
N TYR A 106 15.10 -16.66 7.36
CA TYR A 106 14.57 -15.97 6.19
C TYR A 106 15.04 -16.60 4.86
N SER A 107 16.35 -16.81 4.69
CA SER A 107 16.91 -17.40 3.46
C SER A 107 16.40 -18.82 3.22
N ALA A 108 16.24 -19.63 4.27
CA ALA A 108 15.67 -20.97 4.14
C ALA A 108 14.17 -20.98 3.81
N TYR A 109 13.39 -20.04 4.36
CA TYR A 109 11.99 -19.85 3.95
C TYR A 109 11.91 -19.37 2.49
N MET A 110 12.82 -18.50 2.06
CA MET A 110 12.90 -18.01 0.68
C MET A 110 13.15 -19.17 -0.29
N ASP A 111 14.12 -20.04 -0.02
CA ASP A 111 14.39 -21.24 -0.82
C ASP A 111 13.19 -22.19 -0.86
N PHE A 112 12.55 -22.40 0.30
CA PHE A 112 11.34 -23.20 0.41
C PHE A 112 10.23 -22.64 -0.49
N PHE A 113 9.92 -21.34 -0.39
CA PHE A 113 8.86 -20.72 -1.19
C PHE A 113 9.22 -20.64 -2.67
N ALA A 114 10.47 -20.40 -3.04
CA ALA A 114 10.92 -20.46 -4.44
C ALA A 114 10.64 -21.84 -5.04
N CYS A 115 10.92 -22.91 -4.30
CA CYS A 115 10.60 -24.28 -4.68
C CYS A 115 9.08 -24.52 -4.79
N GLU A 116 8.29 -24.08 -3.81
CA GLU A 116 6.84 -24.23 -3.81
C GLU A 116 6.17 -23.48 -4.97
N LEU A 117 6.56 -22.23 -5.19
CA LEU A 117 6.10 -21.40 -6.30
C LEU A 117 6.45 -22.01 -7.66
N GLY A 118 7.68 -22.54 -7.81
CA GLY A 118 8.09 -23.23 -9.03
C GLY A 118 7.28 -24.48 -9.33
N LYS A 119 6.80 -25.20 -8.30
CA LYS A 119 6.01 -26.43 -8.44
C LYS A 119 4.52 -26.18 -8.64
N LYS A 120 3.95 -25.20 -7.93
CA LYS A 120 2.49 -25.02 -7.81
C LYS A 120 1.98 -23.76 -8.50
N GLY A 121 2.87 -22.81 -8.79
CA GLY A 121 2.51 -21.46 -9.20
C GLY A 121 2.08 -20.58 -8.04
N PHE A 122 1.91 -19.29 -8.33
CA PHE A 122 1.62 -18.24 -7.36
C PHE A 122 0.32 -18.48 -6.59
N ALA A 123 -0.81 -18.59 -7.29
CA ALA A 123 -2.14 -18.65 -6.68
C ALA A 123 -2.32 -19.82 -5.70
N ARG A 124 -1.86 -21.02 -6.08
CA ARG A 124 -1.95 -22.23 -5.24
C ARG A 124 -1.05 -22.14 -4.02
N THR A 125 0.16 -21.60 -4.17
CA THR A 125 1.08 -21.41 -3.05
C THR A 125 0.50 -20.43 -2.03
N LEU A 126 -0.03 -19.31 -2.49
CA LEU A 126 -0.66 -18.32 -1.61
C LEU A 126 -1.91 -18.91 -0.90
N GLY A 127 -2.75 -19.64 -1.65
CA GLY A 127 -3.90 -20.34 -1.08
C GLY A 127 -3.53 -21.33 0.02
N GLU A 128 -2.45 -22.09 -0.15
CA GLU A 128 -2.00 -23.11 0.82
C GLU A 128 -1.29 -22.53 2.04
N TYR A 129 -0.39 -21.57 1.85
CA TYR A 129 0.50 -21.11 2.92
C TYR A 129 0.05 -19.82 3.60
N ILE A 130 -0.90 -19.08 3.03
CA ILE A 130 -1.44 -17.86 3.66
C ILE A 130 -2.91 -18.04 4.06
N PHE A 131 -3.75 -18.61 3.19
CA PHE A 131 -5.21 -18.60 3.39
C PHE A 131 -5.81 -19.92 3.89
N ALA A 132 -5.09 -21.04 3.82
CA ALA A 132 -5.62 -22.31 4.27
C ALA A 132 -5.86 -22.30 5.80
N PRO A 133 -6.88 -23.01 6.31
CA PRO A 133 -7.08 -23.16 7.74
C PRO A 133 -5.83 -23.69 8.47
N SER A 134 -5.13 -24.66 7.87
CA SER A 134 -3.89 -25.24 8.42
C SER A 134 -2.70 -24.28 8.46
N ALA A 135 -2.73 -23.22 7.65
CA ALA A 135 -1.73 -22.16 7.66
C ALA A 135 -2.03 -21.07 8.70
N ASN A 136 -3.18 -21.14 9.39
CA ASN A 136 -3.57 -20.12 10.35
C ASN A 136 -3.84 -20.69 11.73
N TYR A 137 -4.37 -21.92 11.84
CA TYR A 137 -4.70 -22.55 13.12
C TYR A 137 -4.34 -24.03 13.13
N ILE A 138 -4.04 -24.53 14.32
CA ILE A 138 -3.77 -25.95 14.59
C ILE A 138 -4.95 -26.48 15.39
N ALA A 139 -5.70 -27.43 14.81
CA ALA A 139 -6.91 -27.98 15.43
C ALA A 139 -6.63 -28.77 16.71
N GLU A 140 -5.50 -29.49 16.76
CA GLU A 140 -5.05 -30.27 17.91
C GLU A 140 -3.69 -29.72 18.37
N PRO A 141 -3.67 -28.73 19.28
CA PRO A 141 -2.42 -28.16 19.76
C PRO A 141 -1.60 -29.23 20.49
N HIS A 142 -0.35 -29.40 20.07
CA HIS A 142 0.59 -30.26 20.79
C HIS A 142 0.84 -29.64 22.17
N PRO A 143 0.96 -30.42 23.26
CA PRO A 143 1.15 -29.89 24.61
C PRO A 143 2.39 -28.98 24.76
N GLU A 144 3.37 -29.10 23.86
CA GLU A 144 4.60 -28.27 23.82
C GLU A 144 4.61 -27.21 22.69
N LYS A 145 3.67 -27.26 21.74
CA LYS A 145 3.57 -26.30 20.61
C LYS A 145 2.13 -25.77 20.55
N THR A 146 1.85 -24.76 21.36
CA THR A 146 0.52 -24.16 21.51
C THR A 146 0.28 -22.96 20.59
N ALA A 147 1.33 -22.40 19.97
CA ALA A 147 1.20 -21.24 19.10
C ALA A 147 0.68 -21.63 17.71
N HIS A 148 -0.31 -20.89 17.23
CA HIS A 148 -0.85 -21.03 15.88
C HIS A 148 0.09 -20.40 14.83
N PRO A 149 0.11 -20.87 13.57
CA PRO A 149 0.97 -20.29 12.53
C PRO A 149 0.57 -18.87 12.13
N GLU A 150 -0.73 -18.58 12.05
CA GLU A 150 -1.29 -17.22 11.84
C GLU A 150 -0.72 -16.50 10.62
N MET A 151 -0.50 -17.23 9.52
CA MET A 151 0.19 -16.70 8.35
C MET A 151 -0.53 -15.52 7.70
N LEU A 152 -1.86 -15.45 7.75
CA LEU A 152 -2.60 -14.29 7.25
C LEU A 152 -2.34 -13.03 8.10
N ALA A 153 -2.27 -13.15 9.43
CA ALA A 153 -1.92 -12.02 10.29
C ALA A 153 -0.49 -11.53 9.98
N ARG A 154 0.46 -12.48 9.83
CA ARG A 154 1.83 -12.17 9.43
C ARG A 154 1.93 -11.51 8.06
N PHE A 155 1.00 -11.83 7.15
CA PHE A 155 0.98 -11.26 5.79
C PHE A 155 0.67 -9.75 5.80
N PHE A 156 -0.12 -9.30 6.77
CA PHE A 156 -0.44 -7.88 6.99
C PHE A 156 0.52 -7.16 7.97
N ALA A 157 1.42 -7.92 8.63
CA ALA A 157 2.32 -7.38 9.64
C ALA A 157 3.35 -6.39 9.06
N GLY A 158 3.99 -5.62 9.95
CA GLY A 158 5.06 -4.71 9.60
C GLY A 158 4.64 -3.70 8.54
N LEU A 159 3.50 -3.02 8.73
CA LEU A 159 2.94 -2.05 7.78
C LEU A 159 2.74 -2.62 6.37
N PHE A 160 2.14 -3.81 6.28
CA PHE A 160 1.84 -4.50 5.02
C PHE A 160 3.05 -4.90 4.17
N HIS A 161 4.30 -4.80 4.64
CA HIS A 161 5.47 -5.08 3.80
C HIS A 161 5.49 -6.48 3.18
N PRO A 162 5.08 -7.57 3.89
CA PRO A 162 5.00 -8.89 3.26
C PRO A 162 3.97 -8.93 2.12
N LEU A 163 2.81 -8.29 2.32
CA LEU A 163 1.79 -8.12 1.28
C LEU A 163 2.28 -7.25 0.12
N ILE A 164 2.90 -6.10 0.39
CA ILE A 164 3.46 -5.20 -0.63
C ILE A 164 4.48 -5.94 -1.49
N HIS A 165 5.43 -6.63 -0.84
CA HIS A 165 6.50 -7.33 -1.53
C HIS A 165 5.95 -8.51 -2.36
N THR A 166 5.03 -9.30 -1.81
CA THR A 166 4.34 -10.37 -2.55
C THR A 166 3.48 -9.81 -3.67
N GLY A 167 2.87 -8.64 -3.45
CA GLY A 167 2.07 -7.88 -4.40
C GLY A 167 2.86 -7.45 -5.63
N TYR A 168 4.09 -6.96 -5.47
CA TYR A 168 5.03 -6.74 -6.58
C TYR A 168 5.25 -8.03 -7.38
N GLY A 169 5.45 -9.17 -6.70
CA GLY A 169 5.57 -10.46 -7.36
C GLY A 169 4.33 -10.83 -8.18
N ALA A 170 3.13 -10.59 -7.65
CA ALA A 170 1.86 -10.83 -8.34
C ALA A 170 1.65 -9.91 -9.55
N GLU A 171 1.89 -8.61 -9.36
CA GLU A 171 1.66 -7.56 -10.35
C GLU A 171 2.59 -7.73 -11.57
N PHE A 172 3.87 -8.01 -11.32
CA PHE A 172 4.90 -8.08 -12.35
C PHE A 172 5.20 -9.52 -12.82
N GLY A 173 4.56 -10.54 -12.24
CA GLY A 173 4.82 -11.95 -12.55
C GLY A 173 6.25 -12.40 -12.18
N LEU A 174 6.77 -11.89 -11.06
CA LEU A 174 8.13 -12.12 -10.59
C LEU A 174 8.12 -13.08 -9.38
N LEU A 175 8.28 -14.37 -9.64
CA LEU A 175 8.24 -15.41 -8.60
C LEU A 175 9.36 -15.27 -7.55
N GLY A 176 10.50 -14.66 -7.91
CA GLY A 176 11.55 -14.32 -6.94
C GLY A 176 11.05 -13.40 -5.83
N LEU A 177 10.39 -12.30 -6.20
CA LEU A 177 9.77 -11.39 -5.23
C LEU A 177 8.62 -12.06 -4.48
N SER A 178 7.82 -12.90 -5.13
CA SER A 178 6.81 -13.68 -4.41
C SER A 178 7.44 -14.58 -3.34
N ALA A 179 8.59 -15.20 -3.61
CA ALA A 179 9.31 -16.02 -2.63
C ALA A 179 9.85 -15.18 -1.48
N GLU A 180 10.47 -14.03 -1.79
CA GLU A 180 10.98 -13.08 -0.79
C GLU A 180 9.86 -12.56 0.12
N GLY A 181 8.71 -12.17 -0.44
CA GLY A 181 7.56 -11.66 0.32
C GLY A 181 6.90 -12.73 1.21
N LEU A 182 6.78 -13.96 0.72
CA LEU A 182 6.27 -15.08 1.53
C LEU A 182 7.25 -15.49 2.63
N ALA A 183 8.55 -15.46 2.36
CA ALA A 183 9.57 -15.68 3.37
C ALA A 183 9.58 -14.58 4.43
N MET A 184 9.42 -13.32 4.00
CA MET A 184 9.23 -12.17 4.90
C MET A 184 8.01 -12.40 5.81
N THR A 185 6.91 -12.90 5.24
CA THR A 185 5.71 -13.28 5.99
C THR A 185 6.04 -14.29 7.10
N ALA A 186 6.76 -15.37 6.77
CA ALA A 186 7.09 -16.41 7.73
C ALA A 186 7.93 -15.89 8.91
N VAL A 187 8.81 -14.91 8.70
CA VAL A 187 9.70 -14.36 9.74
C VAL A 187 9.15 -13.12 10.45
N HIS A 188 7.99 -12.60 10.05
CA HIS A 188 7.27 -11.57 10.80
C HIS A 188 6.51 -12.13 12.00
N SER A 189 6.29 -11.31 13.03
CA SER A 189 5.36 -11.63 14.13
C SER A 189 3.91 -11.63 13.67
N ALA A 190 3.05 -12.44 14.30
CA ALA A 190 1.61 -12.46 14.07
C ALA A 190 0.84 -11.40 14.89
N LYS A 191 1.36 -10.17 14.97
CA LYS A 191 0.61 -9.06 15.59
C LYS A 191 -0.69 -8.83 14.81
N GLY A 192 -1.76 -8.51 15.51
CA GLY A 192 -3.10 -8.34 14.93
C GLY A 192 -3.85 -9.60 14.56
N HIS A 193 -3.37 -10.78 14.98
CA HIS A 193 -4.11 -12.03 14.79
C HIS A 193 -5.52 -12.02 15.42
N HIS A 194 -5.79 -11.20 16.44
CA HIS A 194 -7.12 -11.09 17.06
C HIS A 194 -8.18 -10.42 16.17
N LEU A 195 -7.80 -9.71 15.10
CA LEU A 195 -8.74 -9.29 14.05
C LEU A 195 -9.24 -10.47 13.21
N LEU A 196 -8.50 -11.58 13.21
CA LEU A 196 -8.75 -12.74 12.35
C LEU A 196 -9.23 -13.90 13.21
N LEU A 197 -10.55 -14.11 13.25
CA LEU A 197 -11.09 -15.23 14.00
C LEU A 197 -10.86 -16.56 13.28
N PRO A 198 -10.61 -17.66 14.03
CA PRO A 198 -10.55 -18.99 13.45
C PRO A 198 -11.79 -19.35 12.61
N SER A 199 -12.96 -18.84 13.01
CA SER A 199 -14.23 -19.07 12.30
C SER A 199 -14.24 -18.56 10.86
N TYR A 200 -13.44 -17.54 10.53
CA TYR A 200 -13.34 -16.99 9.17
C TYR A 200 -12.75 -18.00 8.17
N PHE A 201 -12.01 -18.99 8.66
CA PHE A 201 -11.34 -19.99 7.83
C PHE A 201 -12.17 -21.27 7.71
N SER A 202 -13.04 -21.55 8.69
CA SER A 202 -13.87 -22.75 8.74
C SER A 202 -15.30 -22.54 8.24
N SER A 203 -15.83 -21.32 8.31
CA SER A 203 -17.24 -21.01 8.04
C SER A 203 -17.38 -19.97 6.92
N PRO A 204 -18.51 -19.99 6.17
CA PRO A 204 -18.82 -18.91 5.23
C PRO A 204 -18.89 -17.57 5.97
N MET A 205 -18.29 -16.54 5.38
CA MET A 205 -18.37 -15.18 5.91
C MET A 205 -19.80 -14.67 5.76
N LYS A 206 -20.33 -14.05 6.81
CA LYS A 206 -21.65 -13.43 6.75
C LYS A 206 -21.56 -12.16 5.89
N PRO A 207 -22.50 -11.94 4.96
CA PRO A 207 -22.53 -10.70 4.21
C PRO A 207 -22.89 -9.54 5.15
N GLY A 208 -22.16 -8.44 5.03
CA GLY A 208 -22.51 -7.18 5.66
C GLY A 208 -23.60 -6.45 4.88
N THR A 209 -23.91 -5.23 5.30
CA THR A 209 -24.98 -4.41 4.71
C THR A 209 -24.54 -2.98 4.37
N LEU A 210 -23.33 -2.57 4.73
CA LEU A 210 -22.86 -1.20 4.59
C LEU A 210 -21.65 -1.12 3.65
N HIS A 211 -21.50 0.02 3.00
CA HIS A 211 -20.32 0.38 2.21
C HIS A 211 -19.13 0.70 3.14
N ALA A 212 -17.89 0.44 2.71
CA ALA A 212 -16.68 0.66 3.51
C ALA A 212 -16.54 2.12 3.94
N LEU A 213 -16.88 3.07 3.06
CA LEU A 213 -16.85 4.50 3.38
C LEU A 213 -17.89 4.90 4.43
N SER A 214 -19.07 4.28 4.43
CA SER A 214 -20.07 4.49 5.49
C SER A 214 -19.54 4.00 6.83
N ILE A 215 -18.85 2.85 6.84
CA ILE A 215 -18.23 2.29 8.04
C ILE A 215 -17.09 3.19 8.53
N LEU A 216 -16.26 3.73 7.63
CA LEU A 216 -15.23 4.72 8.00
C LEU A 216 -15.86 5.94 8.70
N ALA A 217 -16.98 6.44 8.18
CA ALA A 217 -17.70 7.55 8.79
C ALA A 217 -18.21 7.22 10.21
N LEU A 218 -18.69 5.98 10.42
CA LEU A 218 -19.08 5.50 11.75
C LEU A 218 -17.88 5.42 12.69
N VAL A 219 -16.78 4.78 12.25
CA VAL A 219 -15.54 4.65 13.04
C VAL A 219 -14.97 6.02 13.39
N ALA A 220 -14.98 6.97 12.46
CA ALA A 220 -14.48 8.33 12.69
C ALA A 220 -15.30 9.16 13.70
N LYS A 221 -16.53 8.72 14.02
CA LYS A 221 -17.42 9.39 14.99
C LYS A 221 -17.70 8.56 16.24
N ASP A 222 -17.06 7.39 16.36
CA ASP A 222 -17.25 6.51 17.50
C ASP A 222 -16.35 6.97 18.66
N GLU A 223 -16.98 7.48 19.71
CA GLU A 223 -16.33 8.00 20.92
C GLU A 223 -15.41 6.97 21.60
N GLN A 224 -15.63 5.66 21.37
CA GLN A 224 -14.76 4.63 21.94
C GLN A 224 -13.33 4.68 21.38
N PHE A 225 -13.14 5.30 20.21
CA PHE A 225 -11.82 5.48 19.60
C PHE A 225 -11.19 6.85 19.89
N GLU A 226 -11.89 7.75 20.59
CA GLU A 226 -11.32 9.03 21.00
C GLU A 226 -10.17 8.83 22.00
N ARG A 227 -9.07 9.58 21.80
CA ARG A 227 -7.90 9.64 22.71
C ARG A 227 -7.02 8.40 22.77
N ILE A 228 -7.07 7.55 21.74
CA ILE A 228 -6.09 6.46 21.59
C ILE A 228 -4.73 7.08 21.21
N LYS A 229 -3.81 7.12 22.17
CA LYS A 229 -2.40 7.44 21.91
C LYS A 229 -1.65 6.15 21.66
N SER A 230 -0.83 6.11 20.61
CA SER A 230 0.09 4.98 20.43
C SER A 230 1.03 4.90 21.63
N ILE A 231 1.21 3.70 22.20
CA ILE A 231 2.15 3.45 23.29
C ILE A 231 3.58 3.29 22.74
N ASP A 232 3.73 2.97 21.45
CA ASP A 232 5.00 2.81 20.75
C ASP A 232 4.96 3.52 19.38
N GLU A 233 5.73 4.60 19.25
CA GLU A 233 5.85 5.37 18.00
C GLU A 233 6.51 4.57 16.86
N THR A 234 7.12 3.43 17.15
CA THR A 234 7.80 2.58 16.16
C THR A 234 7.02 1.33 15.76
N ASP A 235 5.94 1.01 16.48
CA ASP A 235 5.13 -0.19 16.29
C ASP A 235 3.64 0.14 16.30
N VAL A 236 3.10 0.32 15.10
CA VAL A 236 1.66 0.41 14.89
C VAL A 236 1.06 -0.93 15.25
N TRP A 237 -0.03 -0.92 16.04
CA TRP A 237 -0.87 -2.05 16.49
C TRP A 237 -1.03 -2.09 18.03
N THR A 238 -0.12 -1.49 18.78
CA THR A 238 -0.10 -1.64 20.25
C THR A 238 -1.32 -1.04 20.93
N SER A 239 -1.91 0.02 20.39
CA SER A 239 -3.03 0.74 21.01
C SER A 239 -4.39 0.36 20.41
N ALA A 240 -4.45 -0.03 19.15
CA ALA A 240 -5.67 -0.58 18.54
C ALA A 240 -6.06 -1.96 19.10
N ALA A 241 -5.10 -2.74 19.63
CA ALA A 241 -5.34 -4.11 20.10
C ALA A 241 -6.45 -4.25 21.17
N SER A 242 -6.64 -3.23 22.03
CA SER A 242 -7.73 -3.24 23.02
C SER A 242 -9.13 -3.08 22.40
N HIS A 243 -9.20 -2.77 21.10
CA HIS A 243 -10.42 -2.54 20.35
C HIS A 243 -10.62 -3.52 19.19
N ASP A 244 -9.84 -4.60 19.14
CA ASP A 244 -9.88 -5.59 18.05
C ASP A 244 -11.28 -6.20 17.86
N GLU A 245 -12.05 -6.38 18.94
CA GLU A 245 -13.43 -6.86 18.85
C GLU A 245 -14.35 -5.86 18.15
N ALA A 246 -14.25 -4.57 18.50
CA ALA A 246 -15.08 -3.53 17.90
C ALA A 246 -14.69 -3.27 16.44
N LEU A 247 -13.39 -3.20 16.14
CA LEU A 247 -12.89 -3.05 14.77
C LEU A 247 -13.31 -4.22 13.89
N ARG A 248 -13.28 -5.43 14.43
CA ARG A 248 -13.79 -6.62 13.75
C ARG A 248 -15.30 -6.54 13.51
N ALA A 249 -16.08 -6.08 14.49
CA ALA A 249 -17.52 -5.89 14.32
C ALA A 249 -17.82 -4.87 13.20
N TYR A 250 -17.10 -3.75 13.14
CA TYR A 250 -17.20 -2.79 12.03
C TYR A 250 -16.80 -3.42 10.70
N ALA A 251 -15.69 -4.15 10.67
CA ALA A 251 -15.24 -4.84 9.47
C ALA A 251 -16.30 -5.82 8.97
N GLU A 252 -17.01 -6.53 9.84
CA GLU A 252 -18.11 -7.46 9.50
C GLU A 252 -19.35 -6.77 8.90
N MET A 253 -19.56 -5.47 9.15
CA MET A 253 -20.66 -4.70 8.54
C MET A 253 -20.48 -4.47 7.04
N TRP A 254 -19.26 -4.64 6.51
CA TRP A 254 -18.97 -4.35 5.10
C TRP A 254 -19.66 -5.33 4.15
N ALA A 255 -20.44 -4.80 3.23
CA ALA A 255 -21.11 -5.53 2.17
C ALA A 255 -20.19 -5.63 0.96
N PHE A 256 -19.80 -6.86 0.61
CA PHE A 256 -19.20 -7.15 -0.68
C PHE A 256 -19.44 -8.63 -1.02
N ASN A 257 -19.27 -8.96 -2.29
CA ASN A 257 -19.44 -10.31 -2.80
C ASN A 257 -18.26 -10.67 -3.72
N VAL A 258 -17.82 -11.92 -3.65
CA VAL A 258 -16.68 -12.44 -4.43
C VAL A 258 -17.13 -13.45 -5.48
N ALA A 259 -18.44 -13.55 -5.73
CA ALA A 259 -19.00 -14.47 -6.70
C ALA A 259 -18.90 -13.97 -8.16
N ASN A 260 -18.73 -12.67 -8.38
CA ASN A 260 -18.49 -12.09 -9.70
C ASN A 260 -17.38 -11.03 -9.63
N GLU A 261 -16.81 -10.69 -10.78
CA GLU A 261 -15.64 -9.81 -10.89
C GLU A 261 -15.98 -8.33 -10.69
N GLU A 262 -17.21 -7.92 -10.97
CA GLU A 262 -17.68 -6.53 -10.81
C GLU A 262 -17.75 -6.16 -9.31
N ASP A 263 -18.38 -7.00 -8.49
CA ASP A 263 -18.46 -6.80 -7.04
C ASP A 263 -17.06 -6.78 -6.38
N ILE A 264 -16.10 -7.55 -6.92
CA ILE A 264 -14.70 -7.53 -6.46
C ILE A 264 -14.01 -6.21 -6.86
N ALA A 265 -14.24 -5.74 -8.09
CA ALA A 265 -13.68 -4.48 -8.55
C ALA A 265 -14.22 -3.30 -7.73
N GLU A 266 -15.51 -3.31 -7.40
CA GLU A 266 -16.13 -2.33 -6.49
C GLU A 266 -15.50 -2.40 -5.10
N ALA A 267 -15.33 -3.60 -4.52
CA ALA A 267 -14.68 -3.74 -3.21
C ALA A 267 -13.23 -3.22 -3.19
N VAL A 268 -12.49 -3.39 -4.29
CA VAL A 268 -11.14 -2.81 -4.44
C VAL A 268 -11.20 -1.29 -4.57
N GLU A 269 -12.16 -0.76 -5.33
CA GLU A 269 -12.40 0.69 -5.46
C GLU A 269 -12.72 1.30 -4.08
N GLU A 270 -13.60 0.69 -3.30
CA GLU A 270 -13.96 1.14 -1.95
C GLU A 270 -12.72 1.27 -1.05
N LEU A 271 -11.83 0.27 -1.07
CA LEU A 271 -10.59 0.31 -0.30
C LEU A 271 -9.60 1.34 -0.83
N ALA A 272 -9.57 1.61 -2.13
CA ALA A 272 -8.74 2.66 -2.72
C ALA A 272 -9.16 4.04 -2.19
N TRP A 273 -10.47 4.34 -2.24
CA TRP A 273 -11.05 5.57 -1.69
C TRP A 273 -10.81 5.69 -0.19
N LEU A 274 -11.10 4.62 0.56
CA LEU A 274 -10.96 4.60 2.02
C LEU A 274 -9.54 4.97 2.46
N ASN A 275 -8.53 4.33 1.89
CA ASN A 275 -7.14 4.57 2.28
C ASN A 275 -6.63 5.94 1.80
N ALA A 276 -7.09 6.42 0.64
CA ALA A 276 -6.78 7.77 0.17
C ALA A 276 -7.40 8.85 1.05
N ILE A 277 -8.61 8.64 1.56
CA ILE A 277 -9.27 9.54 2.52
C ILE A 277 -8.52 9.52 3.86
N ILE A 278 -8.24 8.34 4.41
CA ILE A 278 -7.53 8.18 5.69
C ILE A 278 -6.18 8.92 5.66
N TYR A 279 -5.37 8.72 4.61
CA TYR A 279 -4.07 9.36 4.50
C TYR A 279 -4.17 10.84 4.10
N GLY A 280 -4.94 11.14 3.05
CA GLY A 280 -4.96 12.46 2.44
C GLY A 280 -5.84 13.47 3.17
N VAL A 281 -7.09 13.11 3.45
CA VAL A 281 -8.02 14.00 4.17
C VAL A 281 -7.64 14.07 5.64
N GLY A 282 -7.41 12.91 6.27
CA GLY A 282 -6.98 12.84 7.67
C GLY A 282 -5.61 13.49 7.92
N GLY A 283 -4.75 13.58 6.89
CA GLY A 283 -3.47 14.27 6.99
C GLY A 283 -3.58 15.79 7.04
N MET A 284 -4.73 16.41 6.73
CA MET A 284 -4.87 17.86 6.82
C MET A 284 -4.89 18.33 8.27
N SER A 285 -3.91 19.16 8.63
CA SER A 285 -3.86 19.88 9.89
C SER A 285 -4.59 21.22 9.78
N GLY A 286 -5.21 21.67 10.86
CA GLY A 286 -5.76 23.04 10.95
C GLY A 286 -4.70 24.14 11.10
N THR A 287 -3.42 23.84 10.86
CA THR A 287 -2.32 24.81 11.05
C THR A 287 -2.29 25.81 9.90
N LYS A 288 -1.88 27.05 10.20
CA LYS A 288 -1.74 28.15 9.21
C LYS A 288 -0.35 28.21 8.55
N ASP A 289 0.51 27.24 8.82
CA ASP A 289 1.83 27.14 8.19
C ASP A 289 1.66 26.31 6.93
N ASP A 290 1.70 26.94 5.75
CA ASP A 290 1.36 26.31 4.47
C ASP A 290 2.15 25.02 4.18
N LYS A 291 3.39 24.89 4.67
CA LYS A 291 4.20 23.66 4.49
C LYS A 291 3.89 22.56 5.51
N LYS A 292 3.35 22.92 6.68
CA LYS A 292 2.91 21.97 7.72
C LYS A 292 1.40 21.78 7.75
N ALA A 293 0.68 22.46 6.85
CA ALA A 293 -0.76 22.34 6.69
C ALA A 293 -1.16 20.89 6.40
N PHE A 294 -0.32 20.13 5.69
CA PHE A 294 -0.49 18.70 5.47
C PHE A 294 0.56 17.87 6.20
N LYS A 295 0.11 16.88 6.97
CA LYS A 295 0.92 15.89 7.67
C LYS A 295 1.00 14.62 6.82
N ALA A 296 2.15 14.42 6.18
CA ALA A 296 2.42 13.21 5.40
C ALA A 296 2.79 12.07 6.37
N ASP A 297 1.78 11.46 6.97
CA ASP A 297 1.97 10.41 7.98
C ASP A 297 2.60 9.15 7.37
N PHE A 298 3.78 8.79 7.88
CA PHE A 298 4.56 7.62 7.43
C PHE A 298 3.76 6.32 7.50
N PHE A 299 2.87 6.16 8.49
CA PHE A 299 2.16 4.91 8.72
C PHE A 299 0.88 4.82 7.87
N LEU A 300 0.07 5.87 7.83
CA LEU A 300 -1.16 5.90 7.05
C LEU A 300 -0.89 5.87 5.54
N MET A 301 0.22 6.44 5.07
CA MET A 301 0.64 6.29 3.67
C MET A 301 0.85 4.82 3.28
N HIS A 302 1.25 3.94 4.21
CA HIS A 302 1.39 2.52 3.87
C HIS A 302 0.08 1.91 3.39
N LEU A 303 -1.07 2.36 3.93
CA LEU A 303 -2.39 1.96 3.46
C LEU A 303 -2.61 2.30 1.99
N VAL A 304 -2.11 3.46 1.54
CA VAL A 304 -2.12 3.84 0.13
C VAL A 304 -1.18 2.93 -0.64
N THR A 305 0.10 2.82 -0.24
CA THR A 305 1.09 2.04 -1.01
C THR A 305 0.80 0.54 -1.10
N SER A 306 0.10 -0.05 -0.14
CA SER A 306 -0.31 -1.46 -0.18
C SER A 306 -1.57 -1.69 -1.02
N SER A 307 -2.48 -0.71 -1.08
CA SER A 307 -3.80 -0.88 -1.71
C SER A 307 -3.71 -1.13 -3.22
N ILE A 308 -2.67 -0.62 -3.89
CA ILE A 308 -2.42 -0.83 -5.32
C ILE A 308 -2.30 -2.32 -5.70
N PHE A 309 -1.85 -3.17 -4.77
CA PHE A 309 -1.63 -4.59 -5.03
C PHE A 309 -2.88 -5.45 -4.84
N LEU A 310 -3.95 -4.89 -4.27
CA LEU A 310 -5.18 -5.65 -4.02
C LEU A 310 -5.76 -6.24 -5.29
N SER A 311 -5.84 -5.46 -6.38
CA SER A 311 -6.33 -5.94 -7.67
C SER A 311 -5.49 -7.10 -8.22
N SER A 312 -4.16 -7.00 -8.16
CA SER A 312 -3.27 -8.08 -8.63
C SER A 312 -3.42 -9.36 -7.80
N LEU A 313 -3.53 -9.23 -6.48
CA LEU A 313 -3.68 -10.36 -5.57
C LEU A 313 -5.05 -11.03 -5.68
N VAL A 314 -6.15 -10.26 -5.69
CA VAL A 314 -7.51 -10.83 -5.83
C VAL A 314 -7.72 -11.45 -7.21
N THR A 315 -7.21 -10.85 -8.29
CA THR A 315 -7.25 -11.43 -9.64
C THR A 315 -6.44 -12.73 -9.69
N SER A 316 -5.26 -12.77 -9.07
CA SER A 316 -4.47 -14.01 -8.98
C SER A 316 -5.20 -15.13 -8.21
N LEU A 317 -6.10 -14.77 -7.30
CA LEU A 317 -6.86 -15.70 -6.45
C LEU A 317 -8.25 -16.06 -7.02
N TYR A 318 -8.54 -15.78 -8.29
CA TYR A 318 -9.89 -15.97 -8.88
C TYR A 318 -10.52 -17.36 -8.70
N GLN A 319 -9.71 -18.41 -8.54
CA GLN A 319 -10.19 -19.78 -8.31
C GLN A 319 -10.47 -20.10 -6.83
N ASN A 320 -10.21 -19.16 -5.92
CA ASN A 320 -10.31 -19.33 -4.48
C ASN A 320 -11.05 -18.15 -3.85
N SER A 321 -12.38 -18.14 -4.00
CA SER A 321 -13.26 -17.09 -3.49
C SER A 321 -13.12 -16.88 -1.98
N ARG A 322 -12.83 -17.93 -1.20
CA ARG A 322 -12.57 -17.78 0.24
C ARG A 322 -11.30 -16.96 0.50
N ALA A 323 -10.22 -17.23 -0.22
CA ALA A 323 -8.99 -16.44 -0.11
C ALA A 323 -9.20 -14.99 -0.54
N GLN A 324 -9.97 -14.75 -1.62
CA GLN A 324 -10.35 -13.38 -2.03
C GLN A 324 -11.12 -12.65 -0.92
N ALA A 325 -12.12 -13.31 -0.31
CA ALA A 325 -12.92 -12.70 0.75
C ALA A 325 -12.11 -12.44 2.03
N LEU A 326 -11.24 -13.39 2.42
CA LEU A 326 -10.33 -13.23 3.55
C LEU A 326 -9.36 -12.08 3.31
N LEU A 327 -8.75 -11.98 2.13
CA LEU A 327 -7.84 -10.89 1.78
C LEU A 327 -8.52 -9.54 1.92
N LEU A 328 -9.68 -9.35 1.28
CA LEU A 328 -10.40 -8.08 1.30
C LEU A 328 -10.86 -7.70 2.71
N ARG A 329 -11.55 -8.60 3.42
CA ARG A 329 -12.06 -8.32 4.78
C ARG A 329 -10.93 -8.01 5.76
N SER A 330 -9.87 -8.80 5.72
CA SER A 330 -8.73 -8.63 6.63
C SER A 330 -7.98 -7.34 6.33
N TYR A 331 -7.76 -7.03 5.05
CA TYR A 331 -7.16 -5.76 4.65
C TYR A 331 -8.00 -4.59 5.17
N PHE A 332 -9.32 -4.62 5.00
CA PHE A 332 -10.22 -3.58 5.50
C PHE A 332 -10.12 -3.41 7.02
N ALA A 333 -10.17 -4.50 7.78
CA ALA A 333 -10.05 -4.46 9.23
C ALA A 333 -8.70 -3.87 9.68
N VAL A 334 -7.60 -4.25 9.01
CA VAL A 334 -6.27 -3.72 9.32
C VAL A 334 -6.15 -2.23 8.92
N SER A 335 -6.78 -1.79 7.82
CA SER A 335 -6.87 -0.36 7.46
C SER A 335 -7.57 0.46 8.54
N LEU A 336 -8.73 0.00 9.03
CA LEU A 336 -9.43 0.67 10.14
C LEU A 336 -8.59 0.69 11.41
N ALA A 337 -7.93 -0.42 11.75
CA ALA A 337 -7.08 -0.49 12.91
C ALA A 337 -5.89 0.48 12.84
N ASN A 338 -5.25 0.63 11.66
CA ASN A 338 -4.20 1.63 11.47
C ASN A 338 -4.74 3.06 11.62
N TYR A 339 -5.91 3.36 11.06
CA TYR A 339 -6.55 4.66 11.24
C TYR A 339 -6.79 4.99 12.73
N VAL A 340 -7.29 4.01 13.48
CA VAL A 340 -7.54 4.13 14.92
C VAL A 340 -6.24 4.25 15.72
N ASP A 341 -5.23 3.43 15.44
CA ASP A 341 -3.93 3.44 16.14
C ASP A 341 -3.17 4.76 15.96
N ARG A 342 -3.43 5.46 14.83
CA ARG A 342 -2.86 6.79 14.55
C ARG A 342 -3.66 7.93 15.18
N GLY A 343 -4.73 7.64 15.89
CA GLY A 343 -5.51 8.60 16.68
C GLY A 343 -6.78 9.12 15.99
N CYS A 344 -7.31 8.40 15.00
CA CYS A 344 -8.52 8.78 14.26
C CYS A 344 -8.49 10.23 13.75
N PRO A 345 -7.50 10.62 12.92
CA PRO A 345 -7.44 11.99 12.41
C PRO A 345 -8.77 12.44 11.80
N ASP A 346 -9.16 13.69 12.10
CA ASP A 346 -10.44 14.24 11.66
C ASP A 346 -10.62 14.16 10.13
N ILE A 347 -11.77 13.68 9.70
CA ILE A 347 -12.15 13.62 8.28
C ILE A 347 -13.23 14.65 8.01
N ASP A 348 -12.86 15.70 7.27
CA ASP A 348 -13.76 16.71 6.71
C ASP A 348 -13.44 16.91 5.23
N ILE A 349 -14.15 16.19 4.38
CA ILE A 349 -13.93 16.20 2.92
C ILE A 349 -14.28 17.56 2.33
N ALA A 350 -15.37 18.19 2.79
CA ALA A 350 -15.78 19.50 2.27
C ALA A 350 -14.69 20.56 2.53
N LYS A 351 -14.15 20.59 3.75
CA LYS A 351 -13.04 21.47 4.10
C LYS A 351 -11.77 21.13 3.32
N PHE A 352 -11.42 19.86 3.20
CA PHE A 352 -10.28 19.42 2.40
C PHE A 352 -10.35 19.96 0.96
N TYR A 353 -11.52 19.85 0.31
CA TYR A 353 -11.71 20.28 -1.07
C TYR A 353 -11.59 21.80 -1.24
N SER A 354 -12.13 22.55 -0.26
CA SER A 354 -11.98 24.01 -0.19
C SER A 354 -10.50 24.40 -0.06
N ASP A 355 -9.80 23.81 0.92
CA ASP A 355 -8.41 24.15 1.25
C ASP A 355 -7.41 23.73 0.15
N THR A 356 -7.75 22.71 -0.64
CA THR A 356 -6.88 22.18 -1.70
C THR A 356 -7.23 22.67 -3.11
N SER A 357 -8.19 23.60 -3.23
CA SER A 357 -8.65 24.11 -4.54
C SER A 357 -7.52 24.76 -5.36
N LEU A 358 -6.52 25.34 -4.68
CA LEU A 358 -5.34 25.95 -5.29
C LEU A 358 -4.40 24.94 -5.97
N PHE A 359 -4.47 23.64 -5.63
CA PHE A 359 -3.65 22.61 -6.27
C PHE A 359 -4.22 22.14 -7.62
N LEU A 360 -5.35 22.69 -8.06
CA LEU A 360 -5.92 22.42 -9.37
C LEU A 360 -5.48 23.51 -10.37
N PRO A 361 -5.11 23.16 -11.62
CA PRO A 361 -4.67 24.12 -12.65
C PRO A 361 -5.67 25.26 -12.89
N SER A 362 -6.96 24.96 -12.78
CA SER A 362 -8.05 25.91 -12.98
C SER A 362 -8.08 27.04 -11.94
N SER A 363 -7.21 27.02 -10.92
CA SER A 363 -7.08 28.08 -9.93
C SER A 363 -6.31 29.32 -10.42
N GLY A 364 -5.58 29.21 -11.54
CA GLY A 364 -4.85 30.34 -12.15
C GLY A 364 -3.58 30.80 -11.42
N GLN A 365 -3.08 30.02 -10.45
CA GLN A 365 -1.81 30.25 -9.76
C GLN A 365 -0.75 29.22 -10.17
N ASP A 366 0.54 29.51 -9.96
CA ASP A 366 1.65 28.59 -10.21
C ASP A 366 1.55 27.38 -9.26
N VAL A 367 0.94 26.30 -9.75
CA VAL A 367 0.66 25.07 -8.99
C VAL A 367 1.95 24.28 -8.69
N ILE A 368 2.96 24.38 -9.56
CA ILE A 368 4.22 23.66 -9.47
C ILE A 368 5.33 24.65 -9.10
N PRO A 369 6.14 24.41 -8.06
CA PRO A 369 7.23 25.33 -7.72
C PRO A 369 8.36 25.29 -8.75
N GLY A 370 9.28 26.24 -8.65
CA GLY A 370 10.49 26.30 -9.47
C GLY A 370 10.29 26.96 -10.85
N PRO A 371 11.34 26.92 -11.71
CA PRO A 371 11.32 27.58 -13.01
C PRO A 371 10.25 26.98 -13.94
N GLN A 372 9.30 27.81 -14.36
CA GLN A 372 8.26 27.42 -15.30
C GLN A 372 8.76 27.49 -16.76
N PRO A 373 8.21 26.66 -17.66
CA PRO A 373 8.45 26.83 -19.10
C PRO A 373 7.95 28.22 -19.55
N SER A 374 8.44 28.70 -20.70
CA SER A 374 7.96 29.94 -21.32
C SER A 374 7.08 29.60 -22.53
N PRO A 375 5.73 29.56 -22.39
CA PRO A 375 4.86 29.24 -23.50
C PRO A 375 5.01 30.24 -24.66
N PHE A 376 4.99 29.75 -25.89
CA PHE A 376 5.04 30.61 -27.07
C PHE A 376 3.65 31.20 -27.37
N LYS A 377 3.59 32.33 -28.09
CA LYS A 377 2.37 33.11 -28.37
C LYS A 377 1.16 32.36 -28.99
N HIS A 378 1.35 31.11 -29.42
CA HIS A 378 0.33 30.26 -30.04
C HIS A 378 0.03 29.00 -29.22
N THR A 379 0.56 28.90 -27.99
CA THR A 379 0.22 27.83 -27.06
C THR A 379 -1.26 27.95 -26.67
N LEU A 380 -1.93 26.81 -26.50
CA LEU A 380 -3.31 26.72 -26.03
C LEU A 380 -3.36 26.66 -24.50
N PRO A 381 -4.41 27.18 -23.84
CA PRO A 381 -5.48 28.01 -24.43
C PRO A 381 -5.00 29.40 -24.85
N ASP A 382 -4.00 29.96 -24.17
CA ASP A 382 -3.20 31.13 -24.55
C ASP A 382 -1.85 31.10 -23.81
N SER A 383 -0.87 31.93 -24.21
CA SER A 383 0.50 31.84 -23.66
C SER A 383 0.67 32.26 -22.20
N GLU A 384 -0.32 32.97 -21.64
CA GLU A 384 -0.27 33.47 -20.26
C GLU A 384 -1.11 32.61 -19.30
N SER A 385 -1.78 31.58 -19.81
CA SER A 385 -2.62 30.68 -19.01
C SER A 385 -1.79 29.74 -18.13
N ALA A 386 -2.30 29.43 -16.93
CA ALA A 386 -1.69 28.45 -16.03
C ALA A 386 -1.67 27.04 -16.65
N GLU A 387 -2.69 26.69 -17.43
CA GLU A 387 -2.76 25.44 -18.19
C GLU A 387 -1.76 25.38 -19.35
N ALA A 388 -1.33 26.52 -19.89
CA ALA A 388 -0.25 26.54 -20.87
C ALA A 388 1.12 26.21 -20.25
N GLN A 389 1.30 26.51 -18.96
CA GLN A 389 2.50 26.11 -18.21
C GLN A 389 2.39 24.66 -17.71
N THR A 390 1.27 24.30 -17.10
CA THR A 390 1.00 22.97 -16.54
C THR A 390 -0.32 22.42 -17.08
N PRO A 391 -0.33 21.83 -18.30
CA PRO A 391 -1.55 21.32 -18.91
C PRO A 391 -2.09 20.07 -18.22
N ASN A 392 -1.22 19.31 -17.55
CA ASN A 392 -1.59 18.15 -16.77
C ASN A 392 -0.65 18.00 -15.55
N PRO A 393 -1.12 18.28 -14.33
CA PRO A 393 -0.33 18.20 -13.10
C PRO A 393 0.29 16.83 -12.85
N TRP A 394 -0.36 15.75 -13.27
CA TRP A 394 0.19 14.40 -13.09
C TRP A 394 1.53 14.25 -13.78
N LEU A 395 1.76 14.92 -14.91
CA LEU A 395 3.06 14.86 -15.58
C LEU A 395 4.17 15.47 -14.72
N SER A 396 3.88 16.60 -14.07
CA SER A 396 4.83 17.25 -13.16
C SER A 396 5.08 16.40 -11.90
N VAL A 397 4.01 15.88 -11.28
CA VAL A 397 4.09 14.98 -10.12
C VAL A 397 4.94 13.75 -10.44
N ILE A 398 4.69 13.08 -11.57
CA ILE A 398 5.45 11.89 -11.94
C ILE A 398 6.90 12.24 -12.28
N GLN A 399 7.16 13.35 -12.97
CA GLN A 399 8.52 13.78 -13.30
C GLN A 399 9.38 14.06 -12.06
N THR A 400 8.85 14.77 -11.07
CA THR A 400 9.60 15.03 -9.82
C THR A 400 9.81 13.73 -9.05
N THR A 401 8.79 12.88 -9.00
CA THR A 401 8.80 11.59 -8.30
C THR A 401 9.87 10.64 -8.86
N LEU A 402 10.02 10.57 -10.18
CA LEU A 402 10.94 9.64 -10.85
C LEU A 402 12.40 9.81 -10.41
N VAL A 403 12.79 11.02 -10.00
CA VAL A 403 14.17 11.34 -9.62
C VAL A 403 14.30 11.66 -8.12
N HIS A 404 13.23 11.49 -7.35
CA HIS A 404 13.24 11.71 -5.92
C HIS A 404 13.83 10.48 -5.19
N PRO A 405 14.80 10.64 -4.26
CA PRO A 405 15.47 9.52 -3.61
C PRO A 405 14.57 8.75 -2.64
N ASN A 406 13.58 9.41 -2.03
CA ASN A 406 12.62 8.78 -1.12
C ASN A 406 11.78 7.68 -1.78
N GLU A 407 12.05 6.42 -1.43
CA GLU A 407 11.39 5.24 -1.96
C GLU A 407 9.89 5.15 -1.63
N HIS A 408 9.43 5.82 -0.57
CA HIS A 408 8.02 5.83 -0.22
C HIS A 408 7.21 6.79 -1.10
N LEU A 409 7.81 7.91 -1.52
CA LEU A 409 7.15 8.87 -2.41
C LEU A 409 6.76 8.22 -3.74
N CYS A 410 7.69 7.50 -4.38
CA CYS A 410 7.42 6.88 -5.67
C CYS A 410 6.31 5.82 -5.62
N LYS A 411 6.23 5.05 -4.53
CA LYS A 411 5.13 4.11 -4.29
C LYS A 411 3.80 4.84 -4.16
N THR A 412 3.76 5.90 -3.35
CA THR A 412 2.53 6.67 -3.08
C THR A 412 1.99 7.33 -4.34
N GLN A 413 2.84 8.03 -5.07
CA GLN A 413 2.45 8.77 -6.26
C GLN A 413 2.02 7.83 -7.39
N ARG A 414 2.73 6.70 -7.56
CA ARG A 414 2.33 5.64 -8.48
C ARG A 414 0.93 5.11 -8.16
N THR A 415 0.63 4.86 -6.88
CA THR A 415 -0.69 4.37 -6.47
C THR A 415 -1.79 5.40 -6.71
N LEU A 416 -1.59 6.65 -6.30
CA LEU A 416 -2.60 7.70 -6.48
C LEU A 416 -2.85 7.96 -7.96
N ALA A 417 -1.82 7.96 -8.80
CA ALA A 417 -1.95 8.12 -10.25
C ALA A 417 -2.73 6.95 -10.88
N HIS A 418 -2.48 5.71 -10.44
CA HIS A 418 -3.24 4.55 -10.90
C HIS A 418 -4.73 4.68 -10.56
N PHE A 419 -5.06 5.01 -9.31
CA PHE A 419 -6.45 5.19 -8.91
C PHE A 419 -7.12 6.38 -9.57
N ALA A 420 -6.40 7.48 -9.81
CA ALA A 420 -6.91 8.61 -10.59
C ALA A 420 -7.28 8.19 -12.03
N SER A 421 -6.52 7.27 -12.64
CA SER A 421 -6.82 6.77 -13.98
C SER A 421 -8.09 5.91 -14.04
N LEU A 422 -8.43 5.19 -12.96
CA LEU A 422 -9.61 4.34 -12.87
C LEU A 422 -10.84 5.13 -12.41
N TYR A 423 -10.67 5.97 -11.40
CA TYR A 423 -11.76 6.56 -10.61
C TYR A 423 -11.82 8.09 -10.72
N GLY A 424 -10.94 8.71 -11.49
CA GLY A 424 -10.92 10.17 -11.70
C GLY A 424 -12.16 10.74 -12.38
N LEU A 425 -12.95 9.91 -13.05
CA LEU A 425 -14.22 10.32 -13.69
C LEU A 425 -15.43 10.27 -12.74
N ARG A 426 -15.26 9.80 -11.49
CA ARG A 426 -16.34 9.78 -10.50
C ARG A 426 -16.71 11.23 -10.14
N GLY A 427 -17.95 11.61 -10.41
CA GLY A 427 -18.49 12.92 -10.04
C GLY A 427 -19.18 12.90 -8.67
N GLN A 428 -19.47 14.09 -8.15
CA GLN A 428 -20.26 14.27 -6.93
C GLN A 428 -21.70 13.77 -7.12
N GLY A 429 -22.35 13.33 -6.04
CA GLY A 429 -23.82 13.22 -6.03
C GLY A 429 -24.46 11.90 -5.58
N CYS A 430 -23.93 11.24 -4.55
CA CYS A 430 -24.63 10.10 -3.94
C CYS A 430 -25.69 10.55 -2.91
N LYS A 431 -26.78 9.79 -2.78
CA LYS A 431 -27.70 9.92 -1.63
C LYS A 431 -27.04 9.33 -0.39
N LEU A 432 -26.97 10.11 0.69
CA LEU A 432 -26.19 9.76 1.88
C LEU A 432 -27.06 9.69 3.15
N GLY A 433 -26.68 8.77 4.05
CA GLY A 433 -27.12 8.76 5.44
C GLY A 433 -26.40 9.83 6.28
N ASP A 434 -26.73 9.91 7.56
CA ASP A 434 -26.25 11.00 8.43
C ASP A 434 -24.77 10.85 8.79
N ALA A 435 -24.26 9.63 8.99
CA ALA A 435 -22.85 9.37 9.25
C ALA A 435 -22.00 9.82 8.04
N GLU A 436 -22.41 9.47 6.83
CA GLU A 436 -21.71 9.85 5.60
C GLU A 436 -21.68 11.36 5.39
N ARG A 437 -22.76 12.07 5.72
CA ARG A 437 -22.80 13.54 5.69
C ARG A 437 -21.85 14.16 6.71
N SER A 438 -21.67 13.53 7.87
CA SER A 438 -20.86 14.09 8.96
C SER A 438 -19.37 14.23 8.65
N ILE A 439 -18.86 13.48 7.66
CA ILE A 439 -17.48 13.57 7.16
C ILE A 439 -17.41 14.15 5.74
N GLY A 440 -18.54 14.56 5.17
CA GLY A 440 -18.61 15.20 3.86
C GLY A 440 -18.51 14.25 2.66
N LEU A 441 -18.90 12.98 2.77
CA LEU A 441 -18.81 12.02 1.64
C LEU A 441 -19.60 12.47 0.38
N GLY A 442 -20.51 13.43 0.51
CA GLY A 442 -21.31 13.93 -0.61
C GLY A 442 -20.50 14.78 -1.60
N GLU A 443 -19.41 15.36 -1.10
CA GLU A 443 -18.49 16.21 -1.86
C GLU A 443 -17.39 15.40 -2.56
N LEU A 444 -17.28 14.11 -2.25
CA LEU A 444 -16.22 13.24 -2.76
C LEU A 444 -16.32 13.08 -4.28
N ASP A 445 -15.22 13.35 -4.97
CA ASP A 445 -15.07 13.12 -6.41
C ASP A 445 -13.66 12.62 -6.78
N GLY A 446 -13.50 12.29 -8.07
CA GLY A 446 -12.27 11.80 -8.70
C GLY A 446 -11.02 12.64 -8.45
N THR A 447 -11.17 13.94 -8.13
CA THR A 447 -10.03 14.85 -7.93
C THR A 447 -9.31 14.63 -6.62
N LEU A 448 -9.87 13.85 -5.68
CA LEU A 448 -9.21 13.48 -4.42
C LEU A 448 -7.78 13.01 -4.65
N PHE A 449 -7.58 12.04 -5.56
CA PHE A 449 -6.27 11.42 -5.76
C PHE A 449 -5.21 12.43 -6.22
N LEU A 450 -5.57 13.38 -7.07
CA LEU A 450 -4.66 14.43 -7.51
C LEU A 450 -4.35 15.41 -6.38
N ARG A 451 -5.35 15.83 -5.61
CA ARG A 451 -5.15 16.72 -4.45
C ARG A 451 -4.19 16.11 -3.43
N VAL A 452 -4.38 14.82 -3.11
CA VAL A 452 -3.50 14.08 -2.20
C VAL A 452 -2.09 13.92 -2.76
N ALA A 453 -1.96 13.66 -4.06
CA ALA A 453 -0.68 13.55 -4.75
C ALA A 453 0.11 14.88 -4.70
N MET A 454 -0.56 16.00 -5.00
CA MET A 454 0.01 17.34 -4.95
C MET A 454 0.47 17.69 -3.52
N LEU A 455 -0.39 17.49 -2.52
CA LEU A 455 -0.05 17.71 -1.11
C LEU A 455 1.16 16.89 -0.68
N THR A 456 1.22 15.61 -1.08
CA THR A 456 2.35 14.73 -0.77
C THR A 456 3.64 15.24 -1.40
N ALA A 457 3.61 15.69 -2.66
CA ALA A 457 4.77 16.26 -3.35
C ALA A 457 5.23 17.57 -2.69
N HIS A 458 4.31 18.47 -2.35
CA HIS A 458 4.64 19.70 -1.63
C HIS A 458 5.23 19.44 -0.24
N ARG A 459 4.74 18.41 0.46
CA ARG A 459 5.21 18.09 1.81
C ARG A 459 6.59 17.42 1.82
N LEU A 460 6.93 16.63 0.79
CA LEU A 460 8.24 15.95 0.70
C LEU A 460 9.29 16.69 -0.12
N GLY A 461 8.87 17.72 -0.85
CA GLY A 461 9.75 18.57 -1.64
C GLY A 461 9.76 18.20 -3.13
N TRP A 462 9.59 19.22 -3.96
CA TRP A 462 9.72 19.12 -5.41
C TRP A 462 11.20 19.19 -5.81
N MET A 463 11.96 18.13 -5.52
CA MET A 463 13.41 18.13 -5.65
C MET A 463 13.91 18.39 -7.07
N ARG A 464 13.21 17.86 -8.10
CA ARG A 464 13.54 18.15 -9.51
C ARG A 464 13.42 19.64 -9.81
N GLU A 465 12.45 20.29 -9.20
CA GLU A 465 12.12 21.70 -9.37
C GLU A 465 12.96 22.63 -8.46
N GLY A 466 13.84 22.05 -7.62
CA GLY A 466 14.86 22.76 -6.85
C GLY A 466 14.59 22.89 -5.35
N GLU A 467 13.57 22.23 -4.82
CA GLU A 467 13.34 22.17 -3.37
C GLU A 467 14.24 21.13 -2.67
N SER A 468 14.41 21.26 -1.35
CA SER A 468 15.08 20.25 -0.53
C SER A 468 14.19 19.02 -0.34
N GLU A 469 14.83 17.87 -0.08
CA GLU A 469 14.13 16.70 0.45
C GLU A 469 13.61 17.00 1.85
N GLU A 470 12.37 16.59 2.13
CA GLU A 470 11.74 16.66 3.44
C GLU A 470 11.32 15.27 3.93
N GLU A 471 11.11 15.12 5.24
CA GLU A 471 10.80 13.83 5.86
C GLU A 471 9.31 13.57 6.05
N TRP A 472 8.92 12.29 6.05
CA TRP A 472 7.59 11.83 6.47
C TRP A 472 7.35 12.07 7.96
N ASP A 473 6.12 12.46 8.30
CA ASP A 473 5.71 12.67 9.69
C ASP A 473 5.50 11.32 10.41
N ARG A 474 6.03 11.21 11.64
CA ARG A 474 5.94 9.97 12.44
C ARG A 474 5.11 10.11 13.72
N GLU A 475 4.95 11.34 14.22
CA GLU A 475 4.09 11.61 15.38
C GLU A 475 2.62 11.32 15.04
N GLY A 476 1.83 10.76 15.96
CA GLY A 476 0.39 10.50 15.73
C GLY A 476 -0.48 11.76 15.77
N PHE A 477 -1.80 11.62 15.66
CA PHE A 477 -2.76 12.74 15.58
C PHE A 477 -3.44 13.08 16.94
N TYR A 478 -2.76 12.83 18.07
CA TYR A 478 -3.37 12.75 19.41
C TYR A 478 -2.90 13.75 20.47
#